data_AF-A0AA43LI28-F1
#
_entry.id   AF-A0AA43LI28-F1
#
_cell.length_a   1.000
_cell.length_b   1.000
_cell.length_c   1.000
_cell.angle_alpha   90.00
_cell.angle_beta   90.00
_cell.angle_gamma   90.00
#
_symmetry.space_group_name_H-M   'P 1'
#
loop_
_entity.id
_entity.type
_entity.pdbx_description
1 polymer ?
#
loop_
_entity_poly.entity_id
_entity_poly.type
_entity_poly.pdbx_seq_one_letter_code
_entity_poly.pdbx_strand_id
1 'polypeptide(L)'
;MDSLDNYYHFIAEEGIPMSLMNPGSNEIAIIAKKSLIAIEMLKKISVPIVGGDIVTKDEKGELSYAFHDWGESYVYLNFYCNEEKGESKESYVNRSYEVAKKGILEAVKVARKLGKECYIVLVI
;
A
#
# COMPACT_ATOMS: atom_id res chain seq x y z
N MET A 1 6.78 -22.86 0.38
CA MET A 1 6.12 -22.55 -0.91
C MET A 1 5.48 -21.19 -0.72
N ASP A 2 5.93 -20.16 -1.44
CA ASP A 2 5.28 -18.85 -1.38
C ASP A 2 3.88 -18.97 -2.01
N SER A 3 2.88 -18.38 -1.37
CA SER A 3 1.46 -18.45 -1.79
C SER A 3 0.76 -17.14 -1.48
N LEU A 4 -0.40 -16.94 -2.11
CA LEU A 4 -1.26 -15.81 -1.81
C LEU A 4 -1.80 -15.87 -0.37
N ASP A 5 -2.04 -17.07 0.17
CA ASP A 5 -2.44 -17.25 1.57
C ASP A 5 -1.37 -16.79 2.55
N ASN A 6 -0.08 -17.07 2.27
CA ASN A 6 1.03 -16.59 3.10
C ASN A 6 1.10 -15.06 3.09
N TYR A 7 0.83 -14.42 1.95
CA TYR A 7 0.73 -12.97 1.85
C TYR A 7 -0.40 -12.44 2.73
N TYR A 8 -1.61 -13.00 2.62
CA TYR A 8 -2.76 -12.58 3.42
C TYR A 8 -2.53 -12.77 4.92
N HIS A 9 -1.93 -13.90 5.31
CA HIS A 9 -1.55 -14.15 6.69
C HIS A 9 -0.54 -13.12 7.20
N PHE A 10 0.51 -12.84 6.42
CA PHE A 10 1.52 -11.85 6.77
C PHE A 10 0.92 -10.45 6.98
N ILE A 11 0.09 -9.96 6.05
CA ILE A 11 -0.49 -8.63 6.21
C ILE A 11 -1.49 -8.57 7.36
N ALA A 12 -2.21 -9.65 7.65
CA ALA A 12 -3.14 -9.73 8.78
C ALA A 12 -2.42 -9.72 10.14
N GLU A 13 -1.26 -10.36 10.26
CA GLU A 13 -0.45 -10.34 11.49
C GLU A 13 0.24 -8.99 11.73
N GLU A 14 0.66 -8.31 10.67
CA GLU A 14 1.50 -7.10 10.75
C GLU A 14 0.70 -5.79 10.61
N GLY A 15 -0.59 -5.88 10.28
CA GLY A 15 -1.39 -4.77 9.81
C GLY A 15 -2.56 -4.39 10.70
N ILE A 16 -3.23 -3.32 10.28
CA ILE A 16 -4.43 -2.79 10.90
C ILE A 16 -5.56 -2.91 9.86
N PRO A 17 -6.69 -3.58 10.19
CA PRO A 17 -7.81 -3.70 9.27
C PRO A 17 -8.38 -2.34 8.88
N MET A 18 -8.56 -2.10 7.57
CA MET A 18 -9.22 -0.90 7.06
C MET A 18 -10.71 -0.86 7.41
N SER A 19 -11.31 -2.01 7.77
CA SER A 19 -12.68 -2.11 8.27
C SER A 19 -12.96 -1.24 9.50
N LEU A 20 -11.92 -0.81 10.23
CA LEU A 20 -12.04 0.10 11.37
C LEU A 20 -12.45 1.52 10.96
N MET A 21 -12.09 1.96 9.76
CA MET A 21 -12.47 3.29 9.23
C MET A 21 -13.48 3.20 8.08
N ASN A 22 -13.45 2.11 7.31
CA ASN A 22 -14.33 1.85 6.17
C ASN A 22 -15.07 0.51 6.38
N PRO A 23 -16.23 0.50 7.08
CA PRO A 23 -16.98 -0.73 7.33
C PRO A 23 -17.23 -1.53 6.04
N GLY A 24 -16.83 -2.80 6.04
CA GLY A 24 -16.93 -3.70 4.89
C GLY A 24 -15.70 -3.77 3.98
N SER A 25 -14.67 -2.94 4.20
CA SER A 25 -13.37 -3.12 3.53
C SER A 25 -12.67 -4.38 4.05
N ASN A 26 -12.12 -5.17 3.14
CA ASN A 26 -11.27 -6.34 3.43
C ASN A 26 -9.76 -6.00 3.38
N GLU A 27 -9.44 -4.73 3.18
CA GLU A 27 -8.06 -4.28 3.03
C GLU A 27 -7.37 -4.14 4.38
N ILE A 28 -6.05 -4.22 4.36
CA ILE A 28 -5.22 -4.15 5.55
C ILE A 28 -4.11 -3.13 5.32
N ALA A 29 -4.01 -2.17 6.24
CA ALA A 29 -2.96 -1.17 6.24
C ALA A 29 -1.75 -1.68 7.03
N ILE A 30 -0.57 -1.73 6.40
CA ILE A 30 0.68 -2.18 7.02
C ILE A 30 1.71 -1.06 7.02
N ILE A 31 2.57 -1.02 8.04
CA ILE A 31 3.62 0.00 8.09
C ILE A 31 4.55 -0.10 6.88
N ALA A 32 5.04 1.04 6.38
CA ALA A 32 5.80 1.11 5.13
C ALA A 32 7.02 0.17 5.04
N LYS A 33 7.67 -0.18 6.16
CA LYS A 33 8.76 -1.18 6.14
C LYS A 33 8.24 -2.58 5.79
N LYS A 34 7.06 -2.95 6.28
CA LYS A 34 6.45 -4.26 6.07
C LYS A 34 5.81 -4.35 4.69
N SER A 35 5.30 -3.24 4.13
CA SER A 35 4.80 -3.24 2.75
C SER A 35 5.86 -3.56 1.70
N LEU A 36 7.12 -3.14 1.91
CA LEU A 36 8.22 -3.55 1.04
C LEU A 36 8.47 -5.06 1.06
N ILE A 37 8.31 -5.71 2.22
CA ILE A 37 8.38 -7.18 2.34
C ILE A 37 7.19 -7.82 1.61
N ALA A 38 6.00 -7.26 1.79
CA ALA A 38 4.77 -7.73 1.14
C ALA A 38 4.89 -7.69 -0.40
N ILE A 39 5.52 -6.65 -0.96
CA ILE A 39 5.82 -6.55 -2.39
C ILE A 39 6.72 -7.71 -2.86
N GLU A 40 7.78 -8.03 -2.10
CA GLU A 40 8.65 -9.15 -2.46
C GLU A 40 7.93 -10.51 -2.38
N MET A 41 6.97 -10.67 -1.46
CA MET A 41 6.13 -11.88 -1.41
C MET A 41 5.25 -12.00 -2.65
N LEU A 42 4.58 -10.91 -3.06
CA LEU A 42 3.75 -10.87 -4.27
C LEU A 42 4.57 -11.12 -5.53
N LYS A 43 5.79 -10.59 -5.59
CA LYS A 43 6.72 -10.79 -6.70
C LYS A 43 7.05 -12.25 -6.94
N LYS A 44 7.26 -13.04 -5.89
CA LYS A 44 7.56 -14.48 -6.03
C LYS A 44 6.41 -15.29 -6.62
N ILE A 45 5.18 -14.81 -6.47
CA ILE A 45 3.97 -15.47 -6.98
C ILE A 45 3.37 -14.74 -8.20
N SER A 46 4.06 -13.71 -8.72
CA SER A 46 3.67 -12.94 -9.91
C SER A 46 2.26 -12.32 -9.84
N VAL A 47 1.85 -11.90 -8.64
CA VAL A 47 0.58 -11.18 -8.43
C VAL A 47 0.83 -9.68 -8.60
N PRO A 48 0.16 -8.99 -9.54
CA PRO A 48 0.36 -7.55 -9.76
C PRO A 48 -0.18 -6.72 -8.59
N ILE A 49 0.28 -5.48 -8.48
CA ILE A 49 -0.25 -4.48 -7.55
C ILE A 49 -0.97 -3.41 -8.36
N VAL A 50 -2.30 -3.40 -8.33
CA VAL A 50 -3.12 -2.46 -9.11
C VAL A 50 -3.11 -1.05 -8.53
N GLY A 51 -2.76 -0.91 -7.24
CA GLY A 51 -2.64 0.37 -6.60
C GLY A 51 -2.39 0.29 -5.10
N GLY A 52 -2.57 1.42 -4.43
CA GLY A 52 -2.44 1.50 -2.99
C GLY A 52 -2.82 2.85 -2.43
N ASP A 53 -3.36 2.80 -1.22
CA ASP A 53 -3.71 3.98 -0.44
C ASP A 53 -2.66 4.24 0.64
N ILE A 54 -2.44 5.53 0.90
CA ILE A 54 -1.61 5.97 2.02
C ILE A 54 -2.52 6.38 3.16
N VAL A 55 -2.32 5.76 4.31
CA VAL A 55 -3.07 6.03 5.53
C VAL A 55 -2.13 6.33 6.69
N THR A 56 -2.65 7.02 7.68
CA THR A 56 -1.91 7.52 8.84
C THR A 56 -2.75 7.35 10.10
N LYS A 57 -2.22 7.83 11.22
CA LYS A 57 -2.95 7.97 12.47
C LYS A 57 -3.32 9.43 12.68
N ASP A 58 -4.60 9.67 12.94
CA ASP A 58 -5.07 11.00 13.33
C ASP A 58 -4.65 11.36 14.76
N GLU A 59 -5.06 12.52 15.25
CA GLU A 59 -4.74 12.99 16.61
C GLU A 59 -5.30 12.09 17.73
N LYS A 60 -6.28 11.24 17.42
CA LYS A 60 -6.88 10.28 18.37
C LYS A 60 -6.24 8.90 18.28
N GLY A 61 -5.30 8.68 17.35
CA GLY A 61 -4.69 7.38 17.09
C GLY A 61 -5.56 6.44 16.24
N GLU A 62 -6.60 6.97 15.59
CA GLU A 62 -7.47 6.23 14.68
C GLU A 62 -6.88 6.25 13.26
N LEU A 63 -7.19 5.23 12.45
CA LEU A 63 -6.75 5.21 11.05
C LEU A 63 -7.49 6.31 10.27
N SER A 64 -6.75 7.08 9.48
CA SER A 64 -7.29 8.08 8.57
C SER A 64 -6.51 8.09 7.26
N TYR A 65 -7.17 8.46 6.16
CA TYR A 65 -6.48 8.69 4.90
C TYR A 65 -5.45 9.81 5.05
N ALA A 66 -4.25 9.61 4.51
CA ALA A 66 -3.17 10.56 4.64
C ALA A 66 -3.55 11.95 4.12
N PHE A 67 -4.30 12.06 3.03
CA PHE A 67 -4.70 13.36 2.49
C PHE A 67 -5.74 14.10 3.36
N HIS A 68 -6.49 13.40 4.21
CA HIS A 68 -7.39 14.07 5.17
C HIS A 68 -6.60 14.68 6.33
N ASP A 69 -5.56 14.01 6.82
CA ASP A 69 -4.80 14.44 8.00
C ASP A 69 -3.55 15.28 7.66
N TRP A 70 -2.86 14.97 6.56
CA TRP A 70 -1.66 15.69 6.09
C TRP A 70 -2.04 16.89 5.20
N GLY A 71 -3.27 16.90 4.67
CA GLY A 71 -3.79 17.92 3.77
C GLY A 71 -4.05 17.41 2.35
N GLU A 72 -5.09 17.94 1.71
CA GLU A 72 -5.61 17.45 0.41
C GLU A 72 -4.57 17.46 -0.71
N SER A 73 -3.58 18.35 -0.62
CA SER A 73 -2.45 18.41 -1.56
C SER A 73 -1.62 17.13 -1.61
N TYR A 74 -1.81 16.19 -0.68
CA TYR A 74 -1.10 14.90 -0.62
C TYR A 74 -1.92 13.73 -1.17
N VAL A 75 -3.11 13.96 -1.74
CA VAL A 75 -3.92 12.91 -2.39
C VAL A 75 -3.16 12.17 -3.50
N TYR A 76 -2.22 12.86 -4.16
CA TYR A 76 -1.37 12.29 -5.21
C TYR A 76 -0.45 11.15 -4.74
N LEU A 77 -0.29 10.96 -3.42
CA LEU A 77 0.53 9.89 -2.86
C LEU A 77 -0.14 8.52 -2.98
N ASN A 78 -1.48 8.48 -3.10
CA ASN A 78 -2.15 7.26 -3.52
C ASN A 78 -1.73 6.94 -4.95
N PHE A 79 -1.45 5.67 -5.21
CA PHE A 79 -0.89 5.24 -6.49
C PHE A 79 -1.76 4.16 -7.14
N TYR A 80 -1.70 4.10 -8.46
CA TYR A 80 -2.36 3.09 -9.26
C TYR A 80 -1.44 2.67 -10.40
N CYS A 81 -1.57 1.42 -10.85
CA CYS A 81 -0.84 0.87 -11.97
C CYS A 81 -1.81 0.09 -12.85
N ASN A 82 -2.27 0.72 -13.93
CA ASN A 82 -3.12 0.07 -14.93
C ASN A 82 -2.29 -0.60 -16.00
N GLU A 83 -2.79 -1.69 -16.60
CA GLU A 83 -2.20 -2.31 -17.79
C GLU A 83 -2.11 -1.29 -18.94
N GLU A 84 -0.95 -1.19 -19.56
CA GLU A 84 -0.75 -0.32 -20.73
C GLU A 84 -1.13 -1.05 -22.03
N LYS A 85 -1.59 -0.30 -23.05
CA LYS A 85 -1.99 -0.89 -24.33
C LYS A 85 -0.79 -1.56 -25.01
N GLY A 86 -0.87 -2.88 -25.20
CA GLY A 86 0.18 -3.67 -25.84
C GLY A 86 1.30 -4.11 -24.87
N GLU A 87 1.15 -3.84 -23.58
CA GLU A 87 2.06 -4.33 -22.55
C GLU A 87 1.87 -5.84 -22.35
N SER A 88 2.97 -6.58 -22.17
CA SER A 88 2.90 -7.98 -21.79
C SER A 88 2.51 -8.12 -20.32
N LYS A 89 1.83 -9.22 -19.95
CA LYS A 89 1.50 -9.49 -18.55
C LYS A 89 2.71 -9.46 -17.62
N GLU A 90 3.85 -9.99 -18.06
CA GLU A 90 5.09 -9.97 -17.28
C GLU A 90 5.64 -8.56 -17.09
N SER A 91 5.60 -7.73 -18.14
CA SER A 91 6.00 -6.32 -18.06
C SER A 91 5.10 -5.56 -17.07
N TYR A 92 3.78 -5.76 -17.17
CA TYR A 92 2.81 -5.16 -16.27
C TYR A 92 3.07 -5.53 -14.81
N VAL A 93 3.21 -6.82 -14.52
CA VAL A 93 3.48 -7.33 -13.17
C VAL A 93 4.77 -6.70 -12.62
N ASN A 94 5.86 -6.69 -13.38
CA ASN A 94 7.12 -6.08 -12.95
C ASN A 94 7.00 -4.57 -12.73
N ARG A 95 6.35 -3.84 -13.65
CA ARG A 95 6.13 -2.39 -13.54
C ARG A 95 5.29 -2.04 -12.32
N SER A 96 4.28 -2.86 -11.99
CA SER A 96 3.42 -2.66 -10.83
C SER A 96 4.19 -2.64 -9.51
N TYR A 97 5.22 -3.48 -9.37
CA TYR A 97 6.09 -3.49 -8.18
C TYR A 97 6.95 -2.23 -8.08
N GLU A 98 7.48 -1.75 -9.21
CA GLU A 98 8.30 -0.53 -9.23
C GLU A 98 7.46 0.71 -8.94
N VAL A 99 6.24 0.79 -9.47
CA VAL A 99 5.27 1.85 -9.15
C VAL A 99 4.94 1.84 -7.67
N ALA A 100 4.59 0.68 -7.10
CA ALA A 100 4.26 0.55 -5.69
C ALA A 100 5.44 0.95 -4.78
N LYS A 101 6.66 0.46 -5.08
CA LYS A 101 7.87 0.84 -4.33
C LYS A 101 8.12 2.33 -4.36
N LYS A 102 8.00 2.97 -5.53
CA LYS A 102 8.19 4.42 -5.68
C LYS A 102 7.15 5.20 -4.86
N GLY A 103 5.87 4.83 -4.95
CA GLY A 103 4.78 5.46 -4.19
C GLY A 103 5.02 5.37 -2.68
N ILE A 104 5.40 4.19 -2.18
CA ILE A 104 5.72 3.97 -0.75
C ILE A 104 6.90 4.85 -0.31
N LEU A 105 8.00 4.88 -1.08
CA LEU A 105 9.18 5.66 -0.72
C LEU A 105 8.87 7.17 -0.69
N GLU A 106 8.05 7.64 -1.61
CA GLU A 106 7.60 9.03 -1.64
C GLU A 106 6.70 9.36 -0.44
N ALA A 107 5.72 8.52 -0.13
CA ALA A 107 4.85 8.66 1.03
C ALA A 107 5.64 8.68 2.35
N VAL A 108 6.61 7.76 2.52
CA VAL A 108 7.51 7.72 3.70
C VAL A 108 8.32 9.00 3.83
N LYS A 109 8.81 9.56 2.71
CA LYS A 109 9.57 10.80 2.72
C LYS A 109 8.70 11.98 3.17
N VAL A 110 7.44 12.05 2.73
CA VAL A 110 6.48 13.07 3.17
C VAL A 110 6.14 12.89 4.64
N ALA A 111 5.75 11.69 5.05
CA ALA A 111 5.39 11.37 6.44
C ALA A 111 6.51 11.74 7.43
N ARG A 112 7.77 11.42 7.10
CA ARG A 112 8.94 11.80 7.90
C ARG A 112 9.09 13.32 8.06
N LYS A 113 8.83 14.10 7.02
CA LYS A 113 8.89 15.57 7.10
C LYS A 113 7.79 16.13 8.00
N LEU A 114 6.63 15.48 8.02
CA LEU A 114 5.47 15.88 8.81
C LEU A 114 5.51 15.31 10.25
N GLY A 115 6.44 14.41 10.55
CA GLY A 115 6.47 13.71 11.84
C GLY A 115 5.29 12.76 12.04
N LYS A 116 4.72 12.25 10.94
CA LYS A 116 3.53 11.38 10.93
C LYS A 116 3.89 9.93 10.67
N GLU A 117 3.06 9.02 11.17
CA GLU A 117 3.15 7.59 10.86
C GLU A 117 2.64 7.31 9.45
N CYS A 118 3.25 6.35 8.75
CA CYS A 118 2.91 6.02 7.36
C CYS A 118 2.59 4.53 7.22
N TYR A 119 1.34 4.26 6.88
CA TYR A 119 0.84 2.93 6.57
C TYR A 119 0.41 2.89 5.11
N ILE A 120 0.52 1.69 4.54
CA ILE A 120 0.30 1.43 3.13
C ILE A 120 -0.76 0.34 3.03
N VAL A 121 -1.77 0.60 2.23
CA VAL A 121 -2.67 -0.44 1.73
C VAL A 121 -2.17 -0.83 0.34
N LEU A 122 -2.00 -2.12 0.08
CA LEU A 122 -1.68 -2.65 -1.24
C LEU A 122 -2.93 -3.28 -1.84
N VAL A 123 -3.32 -2.81 -3.02
CA VAL A 123 -4.43 -3.38 -3.79
C VAL A 123 -3.82 -4.28 -4.86
N ILE A 124 -4.24 -5.55 -4.89
CA ILE A 124 -3.72 -6.61 -5.78
C ILE A 124 -4.82 -7.25 -6.62
#